data_AF-A0A950L2B5-F1
#
_entry.id   AF-A0A950L2B5-F1
#
_cell.length_a   1.000
_cell.length_b   1.000
_cell.length_c   1.000
_cell.angle_alpha   90.00
_cell.angle_beta   90.00
_cell.angle_gamma   90.00
#
_symmetry.space_group_name_H-M   'P 1'
#
loop_
_entity.id
_entity.type
_entity.pdbx_description
1 polymer ?
#
loop_
_entity_poly.entity_id
_entity_poly.type
_entity_poly.pdbx_seq_one_letter_code
_entity_poly.pdbx_strand_id
1 'polypeptide(L)'
;MARHRREAPGSDVARRAWTRAERRVVLRGFFGRFTIAIEPLIVGIFFALLPVGLLLRKQEIALLLAPIFAVGAIAFFLYAIFLIAPSARAVMETFGPIYTVDGYVRYRATDNDPPEYYVAVLNADRFVLGEWPLRQWPASIGNRLMWPVVVEFSQYGGIHKIDGRSTGVLPDDISPFGVGVARDAKGKGSRFG
;
A
#
# COMPACT_ATOMS: atom_id res chain seq x y z
N MET A 1 -2.78 5.98 -28.30
CA MET A 1 -1.95 7.00 -27.65
C MET A 1 -2.83 8.18 -27.24
N ALA A 2 -3.27 8.22 -25.98
CA ALA A 2 -4.03 9.35 -25.44
C ALA A 2 -3.25 9.91 -24.25
N ARG A 3 -2.96 11.20 -24.31
CA ARG A 3 -2.11 11.94 -23.38
C ARG A 3 -2.64 11.83 -21.95
N HIS A 4 -1.78 11.37 -21.04
CA HIS A 4 -1.86 11.67 -19.61
C HIS A 4 -1.85 13.20 -19.42
N ARG A 5 -3.03 13.84 -19.46
CA ARG A 5 -3.20 15.15 -18.85
C ARG A 5 -3.35 14.90 -17.36
N ARG A 6 -2.22 14.88 -16.66
CA ARG A 6 -2.20 15.17 -15.22
C ARG A 6 -2.59 16.63 -15.11
N GLU A 7 -3.88 16.91 -15.05
CA GLU A 7 -4.33 18.22 -14.60
C GLU A 7 -3.73 18.40 -13.20
N ALA A 8 -2.89 19.42 -13.09
CA ALA A 8 -2.37 19.83 -11.79
C ALA A 8 -3.59 20.01 -10.89
N PRO A 9 -3.59 19.50 -9.65
CA PRO A 9 -4.64 19.86 -8.72
C PRO A 9 -4.69 21.38 -8.68
N GLY A 10 -5.89 21.94 -8.87
CA GLY A 10 -6.13 23.37 -8.97
C GLY A 10 -5.56 24.15 -7.77
N SER A 11 -5.64 25.47 -7.83
CA SER A 11 -5.13 26.42 -6.82
C SER A 11 -5.51 26.13 -5.36
N ASP A 12 -6.44 25.20 -5.11
CA ASP A 12 -7.07 24.93 -3.83
C ASP A 12 -6.49 23.73 -3.08
N VAL A 13 -5.42 23.10 -3.61
CA VAL A 13 -4.74 21.97 -2.95
C VAL A 13 -3.34 22.37 -2.50
N ALA A 14 -3.20 22.57 -1.19
CA ALA A 14 -1.92 22.80 -0.56
C ALA A 14 -1.09 21.51 -0.51
N ARG A 15 0.24 21.64 -0.55
CA ARG A 15 1.18 20.51 -0.50
C ARG A 15 2.11 20.68 0.68
N ARG A 16 2.35 19.60 1.42
CA ARG A 16 3.36 19.53 2.47
C ARG A 16 4.24 18.30 2.33
N ALA A 17 5.44 18.37 2.88
CA ALA A 17 6.31 17.22 3.00
C ALA A 17 5.91 16.34 4.20
N TRP A 18 6.33 15.08 4.15
CA TRP A 18 6.26 14.16 5.28
C TRP A 18 7.18 14.63 6.40
N THR A 19 6.68 14.57 7.63
CA THR A 19 7.47 14.81 8.83
C THR A 19 8.32 13.59 9.18
N ARG A 20 9.36 13.80 10.00
CA ARG A 20 10.20 12.70 10.50
C ARG A 20 9.43 11.71 11.37
N ALA A 21 8.43 12.18 12.12
CA ALA A 21 7.59 11.33 12.96
C ALA A 21 6.74 10.38 12.10
N GLU A 22 6.05 10.91 11.09
CA GLU A 22 5.22 10.11 10.16
C GLU A 22 6.07 9.06 9.42
N ARG A 23 7.26 9.43 8.96
CA ARG A 23 8.19 8.49 8.31
C ARG A 23 8.63 7.36 9.25
N ARG A 24 8.83 7.66 10.54
CA ARG A 24 9.24 6.66 11.53
C ARG A 24 8.17 5.58 11.72
N VAL A 25 6.90 5.96 11.70
CA VAL A 25 5.78 5.01 11.79
C VAL A 25 5.78 4.06 10.59
N VAL A 26 5.92 4.60 9.38
CA VAL A 26 6.01 3.78 8.15
C VAL A 26 7.22 2.85 8.19
N LEU A 27 8.38 3.34 8.60
CA LEU A 27 9.59 2.53 8.74
C LEU A 27 9.42 1.43 9.79
N ARG A 28 8.77 1.70 10.93
CA ARG A 28 8.47 0.68 11.94
C ARG A 28 7.60 -0.44 11.37
N GLY A 29 6.58 -0.10 10.57
CA GLY A 29 5.77 -1.09 9.86
C GLY A 29 6.58 -1.90 8.83
N PHE A 30 7.47 -1.23 8.09
CA PHE A 30 8.39 -1.90 7.16
C PHE A 30 9.30 -2.90 7.87
N PHE A 31 9.95 -2.51 8.96
CA PHE A 31 10.80 -3.41 9.74
C PHE A 31 10.01 -4.56 10.36
N GLY A 32 8.78 -4.32 10.83
CA GLY A 32 7.89 -5.38 11.31
C GLY A 32 7.62 -6.46 10.26
N ARG A 33 7.33 -6.07 9.01
CA ARG A 33 7.15 -7.03 7.90
C ARG A 33 8.45 -7.64 7.42
N PHE A 34 9.54 -6.88 7.44
CA PHE A 34 10.87 -7.40 7.10
C PHE A 34 11.28 -8.53 8.04
N THR A 35 10.99 -8.42 9.35
CA THR A 35 11.24 -9.49 10.32
C THR A 35 10.47 -10.77 9.99
N ILE A 36 9.26 -10.69 9.42
CA ILE A 36 8.53 -11.90 8.98
C ILE A 36 9.16 -12.46 7.70
N ALA A 37 9.57 -11.58 6.78
CA ALA A 37 10.15 -11.99 5.50
C ALA A 37 11.61 -12.48 5.60
N ILE A 38 12.30 -12.24 6.71
CA ILE A 38 13.70 -12.66 6.88
C ILE A 38 13.82 -14.19 6.92
N GLU A 39 12.84 -14.87 7.51
CA GLU A 39 12.83 -16.33 7.62
C GLU A 39 12.81 -17.01 6.24
N PRO A 40 11.84 -16.74 5.34
CA PRO A 40 11.87 -17.33 4.01
C PRO A 40 13.09 -16.87 3.20
N LEU A 41 13.62 -15.67 3.43
CA LEU A 41 14.82 -15.19 2.76
C LEU A 41 16.06 -16.02 3.15
N ILE A 42 16.23 -16.30 4.45
CA ILE A 42 17.31 -17.16 4.96
C ILE A 42 17.17 -18.57 4.39
N VAL A 43 15.97 -19.15 4.43
CA VAL A 43 15.72 -20.49 3.87
C VAL A 43 16.03 -20.52 2.37
N GLY A 44 15.61 -19.52 1.61
CA GLY A 44 15.93 -19.41 0.18
C GLY A 44 17.43 -19.36 -0.10
N ILE A 45 18.19 -18.62 0.71
CA ILE A 45 19.66 -18.57 0.64
C ILE A 45 20.27 -19.94 0.95
N PHE A 46 19.81 -20.63 2.00
CA PHE A 46 20.29 -21.98 2.31
C PHE A 46 20.04 -22.94 1.15
N PHE A 47 18.84 -22.94 0.58
CA PHE A 47 18.51 -23.77 -0.59
C PHE A 47 19.41 -23.44 -1.78
N ALA A 48 19.74 -22.17 -2.02
CA ALA A 48 20.63 -21.77 -3.11
C ALA A 48 22.10 -22.20 -2.87
N LEU A 49 22.58 -22.14 -1.62
CA LEU A 49 23.98 -22.45 -1.28
C LEU A 49 24.26 -23.94 -1.12
N LEU A 50 23.26 -24.75 -0.78
CA LEU A 50 23.44 -26.19 -0.51
C LEU A 50 24.01 -26.95 -1.73
N PRO A 51 23.46 -26.81 -2.96
CA PRO A 51 24.03 -27.45 -4.14
C PRO A 51 25.45 -26.97 -4.46
N VAL A 52 25.74 -25.69 -4.23
CA VAL A 52 27.09 -25.12 -4.40
C VAL A 52 28.07 -25.80 -3.44
N GLY A 53 27.70 -25.96 -2.17
CA GLY A 53 28.50 -26.67 -1.18
C GLY A 53 28.75 -28.14 -1.53
N LEU A 54 27.75 -28.84 -2.08
CA LEU A 54 27.88 -30.23 -2.53
C LEU A 54 28.80 -30.34 -3.76
N LEU A 55 28.69 -29.42 -4.71
CA LEU A 55 29.57 -29.34 -5.88
C LEU A 55 31.03 -29.09 -5.48
N LEU A 56 31.27 -28.17 -4.52
CA LEU A 56 32.61 -27.91 -4.00
C LEU A 56 33.23 -29.14 -3.30
N ARG A 57 32.40 -30.03 -2.75
CA ARG A 57 32.81 -31.33 -2.19
C ARG A 57 32.89 -32.45 -3.23
N LYS A 58 32.74 -32.14 -4.52
CA LYS A 58 32.77 -33.10 -5.63
C LYS A 58 31.72 -34.22 -5.51
N GLN A 59 30.57 -33.94 -4.90
CA GLN A 59 29.47 -34.92 -4.86
C GLN A 59 28.63 -34.83 -6.14
N GLU A 60 28.64 -35.89 -6.95
CA GLU A 60 27.92 -35.93 -8.24
C GLU A 60 26.39 -35.80 -8.08
N ILE A 61 25.86 -36.24 -6.94
CA ILE A 61 24.43 -36.11 -6.60
C ILE A 61 23.95 -34.65 -6.56
N ALA A 62 24.88 -33.70 -6.43
CA ALA A 62 24.57 -32.27 -6.44
C ALA A 62 23.89 -31.84 -7.75
N LEU A 63 24.29 -32.39 -8.90
CA LEU A 63 23.68 -32.05 -10.19
C LEU A 63 22.23 -32.51 -10.29
N LEU A 64 21.90 -33.65 -9.68
CA LEU A 64 20.55 -34.18 -9.61
C LEU A 64 19.66 -33.36 -8.65
N LEU A 65 20.22 -32.94 -7.52
CA LEU A 65 19.50 -32.20 -6.48
C LEU A 65 19.39 -30.70 -6.79
N ALA A 66 20.32 -30.13 -7.55
CA ALA A 66 20.37 -28.69 -7.83
C ALA A 66 19.06 -28.11 -8.38
N PRO A 67 18.35 -28.75 -9.34
CA PRO A 67 17.06 -28.25 -9.83
C PRO A 67 15.99 -28.18 -8.74
N ILE A 68 15.94 -29.19 -7.85
CA ILE A 68 14.97 -29.24 -6.74
C ILE A 68 15.23 -28.08 -5.76
N PHE A 69 16.49 -27.91 -5.38
CA PHE A 69 16.90 -26.81 -4.51
C PHE A 69 16.69 -25.44 -5.16
N ALA A 70 16.94 -25.31 -6.46
CA ALA A 70 16.72 -24.08 -7.21
C ALA A 70 15.24 -23.68 -7.22
N VAL A 71 14.32 -24.62 -7.46
CA VAL A 71 12.87 -24.35 -7.40
C VAL A 71 12.46 -23.93 -5.99
N GLY A 72 12.95 -24.61 -4.95
CA GLY A 72 12.71 -24.23 -3.56
C GLY A 72 13.21 -22.82 -3.24
N ALA A 73 14.45 -22.50 -3.62
CA ALA A 73 15.03 -21.17 -3.44
C ALA A 73 14.17 -20.08 -4.11
N ILE A 74 13.79 -20.29 -5.38
CA ILE A 74 12.93 -19.36 -6.12
C ILE A 74 11.59 -19.15 -5.40
N ALA A 75 10.93 -20.22 -4.96
CA ALA A 75 9.65 -20.13 -4.25
C ALA A 75 9.76 -19.29 -2.97
N PHE A 76 10.80 -19.53 -2.16
CA PHE A 76 11.04 -18.77 -0.94
C PHE A 76 11.39 -17.30 -1.21
N PHE A 77 12.19 -17.01 -2.24
CA PHE A 77 12.47 -15.63 -2.64
C PHE A 77 11.23 -14.90 -3.13
N LEU A 78 10.40 -15.54 -3.97
CA LEU A 78 9.14 -14.96 -4.42
C LEU A 78 8.19 -14.67 -3.25
N TYR A 79 8.12 -15.58 -2.28
CA TYR A 79 7.32 -15.38 -1.08
C TYR A 79 7.84 -14.21 -0.22
N ALA A 80 9.14 -14.13 0.00
CA ALA A 80 9.76 -13.00 0.72
C ALA A 80 9.51 -11.66 0.01
N ILE A 81 9.65 -11.61 -1.32
CA ILE A 81 9.32 -10.43 -2.13
C ILE A 81 7.85 -10.04 -1.96
N PHE A 82 6.94 -11.02 -2.02
CA PHE A 82 5.50 -10.77 -1.85
C PHE A 82 5.16 -10.16 -0.49
N LEU A 83 5.82 -10.61 0.58
CA LEU A 83 5.64 -10.06 1.93
C LEU A 83 6.18 -8.63 2.08
N ILE A 84 7.34 -8.33 1.49
CA ILE A 84 8.01 -7.03 1.63
C ILE A 84 7.43 -5.99 0.67
N ALA A 85 6.98 -6.38 -0.52
CA ALA A 85 6.60 -5.47 -1.59
C ALA A 85 5.59 -4.38 -1.17
N PRO A 86 4.49 -4.67 -0.43
CA PRO A 86 3.54 -3.64 -0.02
C PRO A 86 4.16 -2.62 0.96
N SER A 87 4.99 -3.08 1.89
CA SER A 87 5.67 -2.19 2.84
C SER A 87 6.79 -1.38 2.17
N ALA A 88 7.51 -1.95 1.20
CA ALA A 88 8.53 -1.22 0.45
C ALA A 88 7.90 -0.09 -0.38
N ARG A 89 6.74 -0.36 -1.01
CA ARG A 89 5.95 0.67 -1.71
C ARG A 89 5.53 1.80 -0.76
N ALA A 90 4.98 1.46 0.41
CA ALA A 90 4.62 2.45 1.42
C ALA A 90 5.81 3.33 1.85
N VAL A 91 7.01 2.76 1.99
CA VAL A 91 8.23 3.54 2.29
C VAL A 91 8.58 4.48 1.14
N MET A 92 8.55 4.01 -0.11
CA MET A 92 8.82 4.86 -1.27
C MET A 92 7.83 6.03 -1.39
N GLU A 93 6.59 5.83 -0.94
CA GLU A 93 5.55 6.86 -0.98
C GLU A 93 5.80 8.00 0.02
N THR A 94 6.61 7.78 1.06
CA THR A 94 7.02 8.84 1.99
C THR A 94 7.93 9.91 1.37
N PHE A 95 8.41 9.68 0.15
CA PHE A 95 9.10 10.66 -0.67
C PHE A 95 8.14 11.50 -1.53
N GLY A 96 6.86 11.13 -1.62
CA GLY A 96 5.82 11.92 -2.29
C GLY A 96 5.25 13.03 -1.40
N PRO A 97 4.56 14.02 -1.98
CA PRO A 97 3.89 15.07 -1.20
C PRO A 97 2.61 14.54 -0.51
N ILE A 98 2.28 15.12 0.64
CA ILE A 98 0.96 15.05 1.25
C ILE A 98 0.17 16.26 0.76
N TYR A 99 -1.08 16.03 0.37
CA TYR A 99 -2.00 17.04 -0.13
C TYR A 99 -2.98 17.41 0.97
N THR A 100 -3.23 18.70 1.12
CA THR A 100 -4.26 19.24 2.00
C THR A 100 -5.29 19.95 1.13
N VAL A 101 -6.56 19.59 1.29
CA VAL A 101 -7.67 20.17 0.54
C VAL A 101 -8.78 20.55 1.51
N ASP A 102 -9.35 21.73 1.32
CA ASP A 102 -10.63 22.09 1.90
C ASP A 102 -11.73 21.73 0.88
N GLY A 103 -12.52 20.71 1.19
CA GLY A 103 -13.41 20.10 0.21
C GLY A 103 -14.40 19.16 0.85
N TYR A 104 -14.60 17.99 0.24
CA TYR A 104 -15.57 17.00 0.73
C TYR A 104 -14.94 15.62 0.81
N VAL A 105 -15.43 14.82 1.76
CA VAL A 105 -15.24 13.37 1.74
C VAL A 105 -16.54 12.73 1.32
N ARG A 106 -16.46 11.75 0.42
CA ARG A 106 -17.60 10.96 -0.05
C ARG A 106 -17.37 9.48 0.21
N TYR A 107 -18.33 8.83 0.85
CA TYR A 107 -18.39 7.38 0.99
C TYR A 107 -19.42 6.81 0.02
N ARG A 108 -19.09 5.71 -0.63
CA ARG A 108 -20.02 4.98 -1.50
C ARG A 108 -19.87 3.48 -1.32
N ALA A 109 -20.98 2.78 -1.45
CA ALA A 109 -21.02 1.33 -1.62
C ALA A 109 -21.41 1.03 -3.08
N THR A 110 -20.94 -0.08 -3.62
CA THR A 110 -21.46 -0.64 -4.87
C THR A 110 -22.60 -1.60 -4.56
N ASP A 111 -23.55 -1.72 -5.50
CA ASP A 111 -24.68 -2.66 -5.39
C ASP A 111 -24.27 -4.11 -5.71
N ASN A 112 -22.99 -4.45 -5.55
CA ASN A 112 -22.48 -5.80 -5.76
C ASN A 112 -22.72 -6.67 -4.52
N ASP A 113 -22.74 -7.99 -4.70
CA ASP A 113 -22.73 -8.96 -3.59
C ASP A 113 -21.46 -9.85 -3.70
N PRO A 114 -20.49 -9.72 -2.78
CA PRO A 114 -20.48 -8.81 -1.62
C PRO A 114 -20.28 -7.33 -2.00
N PRO A 115 -20.78 -6.38 -1.21
CA PRO A 115 -20.66 -4.96 -1.49
C PRO A 115 -19.20 -4.48 -1.36
N GLU A 116 -18.77 -3.67 -2.32
CA GLU A 116 -17.48 -3.00 -2.26
C GLU A 116 -17.67 -1.56 -1.78
N TYR A 117 -16.81 -1.15 -0.85
CA TYR A 117 -16.89 0.16 -0.23
C TYR A 117 -15.73 1.04 -0.67
N TYR A 118 -16.00 2.32 -0.89
CA TYR A 118 -15.01 3.29 -1.33
C TYR A 118 -15.14 4.60 -0.55
N VAL A 119 -14.00 5.25 -0.32
CA VAL A 119 -13.92 6.62 0.18
C VAL A 119 -13.18 7.48 -0.84
N ALA A 120 -13.76 8.62 -1.18
CA ALA A 120 -13.17 9.60 -2.08
C ALA A 120 -12.98 10.95 -1.38
N VAL A 121 -11.88 11.63 -1.72
CA VAL A 121 -11.64 13.03 -1.37
C VAL A 121 -11.92 13.87 -2.60
N LEU A 122 -12.73 14.91 -2.40
CA LEU A 122 -13.18 15.82 -3.44
C LEU A 122 -12.71 17.24 -3.13
N ASN A 123 -12.44 18.05 -4.15
CA ASN A 123 -12.19 19.49 -3.98
C ASN A 123 -13.51 20.25 -3.73
N ALA A 124 -13.42 21.57 -3.57
CA ALA A 124 -14.58 22.45 -3.39
C ALA A 124 -15.64 22.32 -4.52
N ASP A 125 -15.20 22.13 -5.76
CA ASP A 125 -16.07 21.92 -6.94
C ASP A 125 -16.62 20.49 -7.06
N ARG A 126 -16.35 19.61 -6.09
CA ARG A 126 -16.74 18.19 -6.07
C ARG A 126 -16.04 17.32 -7.11
N PHE A 127 -14.90 17.73 -7.65
CA PHE A 127 -14.01 16.87 -8.43
C PHE A 127 -13.26 15.90 -7.52
N VAL A 128 -13.20 14.63 -7.91
CA VAL A 128 -12.49 13.58 -7.17
C VAL A 128 -10.98 13.76 -7.34
N LEU A 129 -10.28 13.99 -6.23
CA LEU A 129 -8.82 14.10 -6.17
C LEU A 129 -8.15 12.75 -5.86
N GLY A 130 -8.85 11.86 -5.17
CA GLY A 130 -8.40 10.51 -4.86
C GLY A 130 -9.55 9.66 -4.34
N GLU A 131 -9.49 8.36 -4.62
CA GLU A 131 -10.47 7.38 -4.14
C GLU A 131 -9.75 6.09 -3.74
N TRP A 132 -10.15 5.51 -2.61
CA TRP A 132 -9.54 4.32 -2.04
C TRP A 132 -10.62 3.31 -1.62
N PRO A 133 -10.35 2.01 -1.79
CA PRO A 133 -11.24 0.97 -1.31
C PRO A 133 -11.21 0.91 0.22
N LEU A 134 -12.35 0.57 0.80
CA LEU A 134 -12.54 0.28 2.22
C LEU A 134 -12.87 -1.20 2.39
N ARG A 135 -12.34 -1.80 3.46
CA ARG A 135 -12.65 -3.19 3.79
C ARG A 135 -14.08 -3.39 4.28
N GLN A 136 -14.63 -2.39 4.97
CA GLN A 136 -15.96 -2.40 5.54
C GLN A 136 -16.48 -0.97 5.68
N TRP A 137 -17.80 -0.82 5.81
CA TRP A 137 -18.41 0.47 6.12
C TRP A 137 -18.02 0.92 7.54
N PRO A 138 -17.45 2.12 7.74
CA PRO A 138 -17.09 2.59 9.06
C PRO A 138 -18.33 2.93 9.91
N ALA A 139 -18.52 2.24 11.03
CA ALA A 139 -19.67 2.45 11.92
C ALA A 139 -19.78 3.90 12.43
N SER A 140 -18.64 4.58 12.61
CA SER A 140 -18.56 5.98 13.04
C SER A 140 -19.22 6.98 12.09
N ILE A 141 -19.41 6.61 10.82
CA ILE A 141 -19.96 7.48 9.78
C ILE A 141 -21.49 7.38 9.72
N GLY A 142 -22.06 6.27 10.21
CA GLY A 142 -23.48 5.99 10.08
C GLY A 142 -23.92 6.05 8.62
N ASN A 143 -24.99 6.78 8.33
CA ASN A 143 -25.55 6.93 6.97
C ASN A 143 -25.02 8.16 6.21
N ARG A 144 -23.96 8.82 6.69
CA ARG A 144 -23.41 10.01 6.02
C ARG A 144 -22.64 9.60 4.77
N LEU A 145 -23.19 9.93 3.61
CA LEU A 145 -22.56 9.64 2.31
C LEU A 145 -21.54 10.72 1.91
N MET A 146 -21.73 11.97 2.33
CA MET A 146 -20.84 13.07 1.99
C MET A 146 -20.94 14.22 3.01
N TRP A 147 -19.82 14.87 3.33
CA TRP A 147 -19.80 16.10 4.13
C TRP A 147 -18.57 16.96 3.83
N PRO A 148 -18.63 18.29 4.05
CA PRO A 148 -17.48 19.18 3.89
C PRO A 148 -16.48 19.00 5.02
N VAL A 149 -15.19 19.02 4.71
CA VAL A 149 -14.09 18.76 5.65
C VAL A 149 -12.75 19.19 5.04
N VAL A 150 -11.83 19.65 5.89
CA VAL A 150 -10.41 19.76 5.54
C VAL A 150 -9.74 18.39 5.63
N VAL A 151 -9.18 17.93 4.52
CA VAL A 151 -8.59 16.59 4.41
C VAL A 151 -7.10 16.67 4.10
N GLU A 152 -6.29 15.94 4.87
CA GLU A 152 -4.92 15.61 4.48
C GLU A 152 -4.88 14.20 3.90
N PHE A 153 -4.38 14.05 2.68
CA PHE A 153 -4.30 12.76 2.00
C PHE A 153 -3.01 12.61 1.19
N SER A 154 -2.69 11.38 0.83
CA SER A 154 -1.66 11.06 -0.15
C SER A 154 -2.24 10.07 -1.14
N GLN A 155 -1.81 10.12 -2.41
CA GLN A 155 -2.36 9.25 -3.45
C GLN A 155 -2.30 7.76 -3.11
N TYR A 156 -1.29 7.36 -2.32
CA TYR A 156 -1.04 5.96 -2.03
C TYR A 156 -1.34 5.55 -0.57
N GLY A 157 -1.03 6.42 0.39
CA GLY A 157 -1.31 6.18 1.81
C GLY A 157 -2.75 6.47 2.23
N GLY A 158 -3.62 6.90 1.32
CA GLY A 158 -5.02 7.22 1.64
C GLY A 158 -5.20 8.55 2.37
N ILE A 159 -6.27 8.64 3.15
CA ILE A 159 -6.60 9.81 3.97
C ILE A 159 -5.87 9.72 5.32
N HIS A 160 -5.08 10.73 5.65
CA HIS A 160 -4.28 10.82 6.88
C HIS A 160 -5.02 11.55 7.99
N LYS A 161 -5.67 12.67 7.67
CA LYS A 161 -6.42 13.49 8.63
C LYS A 161 -7.71 14.03 8.03
N ILE A 162 -8.71 14.18 8.89
CA ILE A 162 -10.02 14.77 8.62
C ILE A 162 -10.24 15.81 9.72
N ASP A 163 -10.41 17.09 9.36
CA ASP A 163 -10.53 18.23 10.27
C ASP A 163 -9.43 18.27 11.34
N GLY A 164 -8.18 18.01 10.93
CA GLY A 164 -7.02 17.96 11.81
C GLY A 164 -6.92 16.72 12.70
N ARG A 165 -7.93 15.85 12.74
CA ARG A 165 -7.92 14.58 13.49
C ARG A 165 -7.35 13.46 12.63
N SER A 166 -6.42 12.67 13.18
CA SER A 166 -5.87 11.51 12.48
C SER A 166 -6.94 10.43 12.29
N THR A 167 -7.02 9.87 11.08
CA THR A 167 -8.02 8.88 10.68
C THR A 167 -7.67 7.45 11.07
N GLY A 168 -6.57 7.22 11.79
CA GLY A 168 -6.14 5.85 12.07
C GLY A 168 -5.36 5.20 10.92
N VAL A 169 -5.25 5.84 9.75
CA VAL A 169 -4.46 5.33 8.63
C VAL A 169 -2.96 5.62 8.83
N LEU A 170 -2.63 6.65 9.62
CA LEU A 170 -1.30 6.93 10.20
C LEU A 170 -1.39 7.73 11.54
N PRO A 171 -1.77 7.13 12.69
CA PRO A 171 -1.40 7.65 14.02
C PRO A 171 -0.23 6.88 14.66
N ASP A 172 0.34 7.47 15.72
CA ASP A 172 1.56 7.04 16.43
C ASP A 172 1.49 5.61 17.05
N ASP A 173 0.30 5.00 17.03
CA ASP A 173 -0.10 3.78 17.72
C ASP A 173 -0.58 2.64 16.77
N ILE A 174 -0.37 2.75 15.44
CA ILE A 174 -0.71 1.67 14.49
C ILE A 174 0.07 0.37 14.77
N SER A 175 -0.67 -0.74 14.77
CA SER A 175 -0.13 -2.10 14.69
C SER A 175 0.72 -2.28 13.40
N PRO A 176 1.99 -2.72 13.51
CA PRO A 176 2.97 -2.73 12.41
C PRO A 176 2.54 -3.52 11.16
N PHE A 177 1.47 -4.31 11.23
CA PHE A 177 0.99 -5.16 10.14
C PHE A 177 0.01 -4.48 9.17
N GLY A 178 -0.48 -3.26 9.44
CA GLY A 178 -1.50 -2.56 8.63
C GLY A 178 -0.98 -1.69 7.46
N VAL A 179 0.31 -1.40 7.39
CA VAL A 179 0.89 -0.47 6.41
C VAL A 179 0.83 -1.04 4.99
N GLY A 180 0.18 -0.41 4.00
CA GLY A 180 0.22 -0.86 2.59
C GLY A 180 -0.82 -1.91 2.16
N VAL A 181 -1.95 -2.02 2.86
CA VAL A 181 -3.11 -2.84 2.41
C VAL A 181 -4.01 -2.07 1.41
N ALA A 182 -3.68 -0.82 1.08
CA ALA A 182 -4.31 -0.09 -0.01
C ALA A 182 -3.84 -0.65 -1.37
N ARG A 183 -4.29 -1.85 -1.73
CA ARG A 183 -4.01 -2.44 -3.04
C ARG A 183 -5.00 -1.92 -4.07
N ASP A 184 -4.44 -1.25 -5.08
CA ASP A 184 -4.84 -1.20 -6.49
C ASP A 184 -6.21 -1.84 -6.82
N ALA A 185 -7.27 -1.03 -6.88
CA ALA A 185 -8.41 -1.30 -7.74
C ALA A 185 -8.10 -0.82 -9.17
N LYS A 186 -7.03 -1.34 -9.78
CA LYS A 186 -6.72 -1.10 -11.19
C LYS A 186 -7.01 -2.38 -11.97
N GLY A 187 -8.28 -2.59 -12.29
CA GLY A 187 -8.69 -3.83 -12.91
C GLY A 187 -10.15 -3.91 -13.34
N LYS A 188 -10.72 -2.84 -13.93
CA LYS A 188 -11.72 -2.91 -15.02
C LYS A 188 -12.16 -1.51 -15.39
N GLY A 189 -11.97 -1.17 -16.67
CA GLY A 189 -12.48 0.06 -17.23
C GLY A 189 -14.00 0.07 -17.18
N SER A 190 -14.57 1.12 -16.60
CA SER A 190 -15.91 1.57 -16.96
C SER A 190 -15.74 2.74 -17.92
N ARG A 191 -15.97 2.46 -19.20
CA ARG A 191 -16.38 3.46 -20.18
C ARG A 191 -17.89 3.65 -20.01
N PHE A 192 -18.34 4.89 -20.19
CA PHE A 192 -19.74 5.34 -20.26
C PHE A 192 -20.46 5.34 -18.90
N GLY A 193 -21.32 6.29 -18.58
CA GLY A 193 -21.88 7.45 -19.28
C GLY A 193 -22.81 8.16 -18.30
#